data_AF-A0AAU7NRW2-F1
#
_entry.id   AF-A0AAU7NRW2-F1
#
_cell.length_a   1.000
_cell.length_b   1.000
_cell.length_c   1.000
_cell.angle_alpha   90.00
_cell.angle_beta   90.00
_cell.angle_gamma   90.00
#
_symmetry.space_group_name_H-M   'P 1'
#
loop_
_entity.id
_entity.type
_entity.pdbx_description
1 polymer ?
#
loop_
_entity_poly.entity_id
_entity_poly.type
_entity_poly.pdbx_seq_one_letter_code
_entity_poly.pdbx_strand_id
1 'polypeptide(L)'
;MTQWLLQSLSLPLILIDWSPLTADQSQQLLRAALPTGGRTITLYEEVHPRKKLGNPKVQQQFLRRLQELLPPGVTPIIVADSGFRTPFFRAVEALNWHWLGRIRGRDFIAWADEPKQWLPAKSLHARATRKAKCLGKALWVRSNPLPGALVAFYRAPNIVKI
;
A
#
# COMPACT_ATOMS: atom_id res chain seq x y z
N MET A 1 12.04 20.16 1.97
CA MET A 1 12.55 19.09 2.86
C MET A 1 12.50 17.73 2.18
N THR A 2 11.34 17.28 1.69
CA THR A 2 11.16 16.03 0.93
C THR A 2 12.16 15.86 -0.22
N GLN A 3 12.32 16.89 -1.04
CA GLN A 3 13.22 16.83 -2.21
C GLN A 3 14.68 16.53 -1.80
N TRP A 4 15.22 17.29 -0.84
CA TRP A 4 16.59 17.11 -0.36
C TRP A 4 16.80 15.72 0.28
N LEU A 5 15.78 15.20 0.97
CA LEU A 5 15.86 13.93 1.67
C LEU A 5 15.85 12.72 0.72
N LEU A 6 15.22 12.86 -0.45
CA LEU A 6 15.04 11.77 -1.41
C LEU A 6 15.98 11.84 -2.62
N GLN A 7 16.73 12.95 -2.81
CA GLN A 7 17.60 13.14 -3.98
C GLN A 7 18.67 12.06 -4.16
N SER A 8 19.07 11.38 -3.08
CA SER A 8 20.06 10.30 -3.10
C SER A 8 19.44 8.89 -3.12
N LEU A 9 18.11 8.80 -3.10
CA LEU A 9 17.37 7.54 -3.11
C LEU A 9 16.59 7.42 -4.41
N SER A 10 17.02 6.53 -5.31
CA SER A 10 16.33 6.28 -6.57
C SER A 10 14.97 5.58 -6.40
N LEU A 11 14.87 4.69 -5.40
CA LEU A 11 13.70 3.85 -5.11
C LEU A 11 13.27 3.95 -3.63
N PRO A 12 12.86 5.13 -3.14
CA PRO A 12 12.49 5.28 -1.74
C PRO A 12 11.20 4.53 -1.41
N LEU A 13 11.16 3.90 -0.23
CA LEU A 13 9.99 3.20 0.26
C LEU A 13 9.07 4.17 1.00
N ILE A 14 7.91 4.51 0.44
CA ILE A 14 6.98 5.48 1.04
C ILE A 14 5.76 4.74 1.59
N LEU A 15 5.52 4.87 2.89
CA LEU A 15 4.34 4.34 3.56
C LEU A 15 3.17 5.31 3.35
N ILE A 16 2.03 4.80 2.88
CA ILE A 16 0.78 5.57 2.80
C ILE A 16 -0.29 4.89 3.65
N ASP A 17 -0.86 5.62 4.59
CA ASP A 17 -1.90 5.11 5.49
C ASP A 17 -2.97 6.16 5.84
N TRP A 18 -4.15 5.68 6.20
CA TRP A 18 -5.23 6.46 6.79
C TRP A 18 -5.24 6.24 8.30
N SER A 19 -5.30 7.32 9.09
CA SER A 19 -5.44 7.25 10.54
C SER A 19 -6.51 8.22 11.05
N PRO A 20 -7.27 7.89 12.12
CA PRO A 20 -8.10 8.87 12.81
C PRO A 20 -7.25 10.04 13.30
N LEU A 21 -7.70 11.28 13.03
CA LEU A 21 -7.07 12.49 13.58
C LEU A 21 -7.75 12.92 14.88
N THR A 22 -9.07 12.78 14.94
CA THR A 22 -9.90 13.12 16.11
C THR A 22 -10.39 11.85 16.82
N ALA A 23 -10.62 11.93 18.13
CA ALA A 23 -11.07 10.80 18.95
C ALA A 23 -12.44 10.25 18.50
N ASP A 24 -13.33 11.13 18.05
CA ASP A 24 -14.64 10.79 17.48
C ASP A 24 -14.57 10.25 16.03
N GLN A 25 -13.36 10.19 15.46
CA GLN A 25 -13.07 9.79 14.08
C GLN A 25 -13.76 10.66 13.02
N SER A 26 -14.29 11.84 13.36
CA SER A 26 -14.93 12.75 12.39
C SER A 26 -13.94 13.24 11.34
N GLN A 27 -12.66 13.37 11.71
CA GLN A 27 -11.55 13.68 10.81
C GLN A 27 -10.59 12.50 10.68
N GLN A 28 -10.10 12.32 9.46
CA GLN A 28 -9.16 11.28 9.05
C GLN A 28 -7.95 11.95 8.41
N LEU A 29 -6.77 11.47 8.75
CA LEU A 29 -5.49 11.90 8.20
C LEU A 29 -5.05 10.88 7.15
N LEU A 30 -4.74 11.35 5.93
CA LEU A 30 -4.02 10.57 4.93
C LEU A 30 -2.57 11.04 4.92
N ARG A 31 -1.63 10.13 5.20
CA ARG A 31 -0.21 10.46 5.39
C ARG A 31 0.67 9.66 4.44
N ALA A 32 1.67 10.32 3.87
CA ALA A 32 2.82 9.72 3.20
C ALA A 32 4.06 9.93 4.07
N ALA A 33 4.77 8.87 4.41
CA ALA A 33 5.96 8.94 5.26
C ALA A 33 7.08 8.00 4.78
N LEU A 34 8.33 8.45 4.93
CA LEU A 34 9.52 7.66 4.70
C LEU A 34 9.96 6.99 6.01
N PRO A 35 10.09 5.66 6.09
CA PRO A 35 10.67 4.99 7.24
C PRO A 35 12.19 5.14 7.25
N THR A 36 12.73 5.59 8.37
CA THR A 36 14.17 5.85 8.58
C THR A 36 14.62 5.29 9.93
N GLY A 37 15.30 4.14 9.93
CA GLY A 37 16.04 3.63 11.10
C GLY A 37 15.25 3.56 12.41
N GLY A 38 13.95 3.22 12.37
CA GLY A 38 13.08 3.13 13.56
C GLY A 38 12.19 4.35 13.81
N ARG A 39 12.30 5.40 12.99
CA ARG A 39 11.38 6.55 12.95
C ARG A 39 10.73 6.66 11.57
N THR A 40 9.74 7.53 11.46
CA THR A 40 9.11 7.89 10.19
C THR A 40 9.21 9.39 9.98
N ILE A 41 9.67 9.80 8.80
CA ILE A 41 9.69 11.20 8.38
C ILE A 41 8.45 11.44 7.53
N THR A 42 7.57 12.32 7.99
CA THR A 42 6.41 12.73 7.21
C THR A 42 6.85 13.49 5.97
N LEU A 43 6.39 13.05 4.80
CA LEU A 43 6.64 13.70 3.51
C LEU A 43 5.48 14.61 3.11
N TYR A 44 4.25 14.14 3.34
CA TYR A 44 3.03 14.85 2.97
C TYR A 44 1.81 14.32 3.74
N GLU A 45 0.86 15.21 4.04
CA GLU A 45 -0.36 14.89 4.78
C GLU A 45 -1.55 15.70 4.29
N GLU A 46 -2.74 15.10 4.36
CA GLU A 46 -4.01 15.78 4.13
C GLU A 46 -5.03 15.36 5.20
N VAL A 47 -5.85 16.31 5.65
CA VAL A 47 -6.97 16.06 6.57
C VAL A 47 -8.27 16.04 5.79
N HIS A 48 -9.07 15.00 6.02
CA HIS A 48 -10.36 14.80 5.35
C HIS A 48 -11.44 14.36 6.33
N PRO A 49 -12.70 14.73 6.10
CA PRO A 49 -13.80 14.21 6.90
C PRO A 49 -13.96 12.70 6.68
N ARG A 50 -14.47 11.98 7.68
CA ARG A 50 -14.65 10.51 7.65
C ARG A 50 -15.34 9.96 6.40
N LYS A 51 -16.30 10.71 5.84
CA LYS A 51 -17.01 10.35 4.58
C LYS A 51 -16.09 10.21 3.36
N LYS A 52 -14.85 10.68 3.43
CA LYS A 52 -13.83 10.60 2.38
C LYS A 52 -12.79 9.51 2.63
N LEU A 53 -12.86 8.78 3.75
CA LEU A 53 -11.99 7.65 4.03
C LEU A 53 -12.05 6.63 2.88
N GLY A 54 -10.88 6.32 2.29
CA GLY A 54 -10.78 5.40 1.16
C GLY A 54 -11.41 5.90 -0.15
N ASN A 55 -11.73 7.19 -0.27
CA ASN A 55 -12.31 7.75 -1.48
C ASN A 55 -11.28 7.76 -2.63
N PRO A 56 -11.58 7.12 -3.79
CA PRO A 56 -10.61 7.00 -4.88
C PRO A 56 -10.14 8.35 -5.46
N LYS A 57 -11.03 9.36 -5.54
CA LYS A 57 -10.65 10.68 -6.06
C LYS A 57 -9.68 11.39 -5.14
N VAL A 58 -9.90 11.29 -3.82
CA VAL A 58 -8.99 11.85 -2.81
C VAL A 58 -7.63 11.17 -2.89
N GLN A 59 -7.59 9.84 -2.92
CA GLN A 59 -6.32 9.10 -3.01
C GLN A 59 -5.53 9.41 -4.29
N GLN A 60 -6.21 9.57 -5.44
CA GLN A 60 -5.55 9.97 -6.69
C GLN A 60 -5.01 11.41 -6.64
N GLN A 61 -5.76 12.34 -6.04
CA GLN A 61 -5.29 13.71 -5.84
C GLN A 61 -4.08 13.74 -4.91
N PHE A 62 -4.12 12.97 -3.83
CA PHE A 62 -3.02 12.80 -2.89
C PHE A 62 -1.74 12.30 -3.59
N LEU A 63 -1.84 11.27 -4.45
CA LEU A 63 -0.68 10.76 -5.21
C LEU A 63 -0.10 11.82 -6.16
N ARG A 64 -0.95 12.61 -6.83
CA ARG A 64 -0.49 13.72 -7.69
C ARG A 64 0.24 14.80 -6.88
N ARG A 65 -0.31 15.19 -5.73
CA ARG A 65 0.36 16.13 -4.82
C ARG A 65 1.69 15.58 -4.31
N LEU A 66 1.72 14.30 -3.96
CA LEU A 66 2.97 13.66 -3.57
C LEU A 66 3.99 13.70 -4.71
N GLN A 67 3.59 13.43 -5.96
CA GLN A 67 4.48 13.48 -7.12
C GLN A 67 5.12 14.85 -7.32
N GLU A 68 4.36 15.93 -7.14
CA GLU A 68 4.85 17.32 -7.21
C GLU A 68 5.94 17.61 -6.14
N LEU A 69 5.94 16.88 -5.02
CA LEU A 69 6.89 17.05 -3.92
C LEU A 69 8.15 16.18 -4.04
N LEU A 70 8.14 15.16 -4.92
CA LEU A 70 9.27 14.28 -5.13
C LEU A 70 10.29 14.91 -6.09
N PRO A 71 11.61 14.68 -5.90
CA PRO A 71 12.60 15.09 -6.90
C PRO A 71 12.33 14.44 -8.26
N PRO A 72 12.70 15.11 -9.36
CA PRO A 72 12.71 14.51 -10.69
C PRO A 72 13.52 13.22 -10.71
N GLY A 73 13.04 12.19 -11.42
CA GLY A 73 13.74 10.91 -11.57
C GLY A 73 13.61 9.94 -10.39
N VAL A 74 12.92 10.31 -9.32
CA VAL A 74 12.63 9.40 -8.19
C VAL A 74 11.41 8.53 -8.51
N THR A 75 11.56 7.22 -8.30
CA THR A 75 10.50 6.23 -8.54
C THR A 75 10.18 5.47 -7.25
N PRO A 76 9.28 5.98 -6.38
CA PRO A 76 9.03 5.36 -5.09
C PRO A 76 8.39 3.98 -5.18
N ILE A 77 8.61 3.19 -4.12
CA ILE A 77 7.83 1.98 -3.82
C ILE A 77 6.78 2.37 -2.77
N ILE A 78 5.52 2.45 -3.18
CA ILE A 78 4.40 2.77 -2.29
C ILE A 78 3.98 1.54 -1.50
N VAL A 79 4.06 1.62 -0.17
CA VAL A 79 3.59 0.57 0.73
C VAL A 79 2.27 1.02 1.34
N ALA A 80 1.23 0.23 1.12
CA ALA A 80 -0.09 0.54 1.64
C ALA A 80 -0.77 -0.71 2.22
N ASP A 81 -1.55 -0.46 3.27
CA ASP A 81 -2.28 -1.50 3.98
C ASP A 81 -3.53 -1.96 3.18
N SER A 82 -4.34 -2.83 3.77
CA SER A 82 -5.48 -3.44 3.09
C SER A 82 -6.76 -2.57 3.09
N GLY A 83 -6.69 -1.36 3.63
CA GLY A 83 -7.67 -0.29 3.43
C GLY A 83 -7.59 0.32 2.04
N PHE A 84 -6.46 0.20 1.35
CA PHE A 84 -6.28 0.59 -0.05
C PHE A 84 -6.63 -0.57 -0.98
N ARG A 85 -7.30 -0.27 -2.09
CA ARG A 85 -7.82 -1.27 -3.03
C ARG A 85 -7.18 -1.12 -4.41
N THR A 86 -7.45 -2.07 -5.32
CA THR A 86 -6.86 -2.09 -6.66
C THR A 86 -6.91 -0.77 -7.44
N PRO A 87 -7.95 0.09 -7.36
CA PRO A 87 -7.92 1.39 -8.05
C PRO A 87 -6.81 2.33 -7.58
N PHE A 88 -6.42 2.25 -6.31
CA PHE A 88 -5.30 3.02 -5.76
C PHE A 88 -3.97 2.55 -6.36
N PHE A 89 -3.71 1.24 -6.34
CA PHE A 89 -2.48 0.68 -6.87
C PHE A 89 -2.34 0.89 -8.39
N ARG A 90 -3.44 0.86 -9.14
CA ARG A 90 -3.43 1.28 -10.55
C ARG A 90 -3.06 2.75 -10.73
N ALA A 91 -3.51 3.63 -9.83
CA ALA A 91 -3.12 5.03 -9.88
C ALA A 91 -1.62 5.20 -9.56
N VAL A 92 -1.04 4.36 -8.69
CA VAL A 92 0.41 4.30 -8.46
C VAL A 92 1.15 3.85 -9.73
N GLU A 93 0.69 2.78 -10.39
CA GLU A 93 1.27 2.30 -11.66
C GLU A 93 1.20 3.36 -12.77
N ALA A 94 0.11 4.12 -12.84
CA ALA A 94 -0.07 5.20 -13.81
C ALA A 94 0.93 6.35 -13.64
N LEU A 95 1.57 6.47 -12.47
CA LEU A 95 2.66 7.41 -12.21
C LEU A 95 4.05 6.81 -12.50
N ASN A 96 4.09 5.60 -13.08
CA ASN A 96 5.29 4.78 -13.25
C ASN A 96 5.99 4.44 -11.92
N TRP A 97 5.24 4.34 -10.82
CA TRP A 97 5.75 3.98 -9.51
C TRP A 97 5.51 2.50 -9.20
N HIS A 98 6.21 1.99 -8.19
CA HIS A 98 6.06 0.62 -7.71
C HIS A 98 5.18 0.56 -6.46
N TRP A 99 4.67 -0.62 -6.10
CA TRP A 99 3.84 -0.77 -4.92
C TRP A 99 4.00 -2.12 -4.21
N LEU A 100 3.70 -2.11 -2.91
CA LEU A 100 3.51 -3.28 -2.06
C LEU A 100 2.19 -3.10 -1.29
N GLY A 101 1.23 -3.97 -1.58
CA GLY A 101 -0.11 -3.92 -0.99
C GLY A 101 -0.37 -5.13 -0.10
N ARG A 102 -1.03 -4.91 1.05
CA ARG A 102 -1.52 -6.03 1.89
C ARG A 102 -2.87 -6.51 1.37
N ILE A 103 -2.95 -7.77 0.96
CA ILE A 103 -4.21 -8.42 0.55
C ILE A 103 -5.03 -8.84 1.78
N ARG A 104 -6.35 -8.62 1.78
CA ARG A 104 -7.23 -9.17 2.83
C ARG A 104 -7.56 -10.62 2.54
N GLY A 105 -7.66 -11.46 3.56
CA GLY A 105 -8.01 -12.88 3.39
C GLY A 105 -9.36 -13.14 2.69
N ARG A 106 -10.27 -12.16 2.70
CA ARG A 106 -11.56 -12.24 1.99
C ARG A 106 -11.48 -11.91 0.49
N ASP A 107 -10.37 -11.33 0.04
CA ASP A 107 -10.17 -11.05 -1.37
C ASP A 107 -9.85 -12.35 -2.09
N PHE A 108 -10.07 -12.36 -3.41
CA PHE A 108 -9.76 -13.51 -4.25
C PHE A 108 -8.52 -13.24 -5.08
N ILE A 109 -7.75 -14.30 -5.30
CA ILE A 109 -6.61 -14.31 -6.22
C ILE A 109 -6.80 -15.43 -7.25
N ALA A 110 -6.18 -15.28 -8.41
CA ALA A 110 -6.00 -16.36 -9.38
C ALA A 110 -4.53 -16.41 -9.78
N TRP A 111 -3.97 -17.59 -10.01
CA TRP A 111 -2.59 -17.68 -10.51
C TRP A 111 -2.54 -17.21 -11.97
N ALA A 112 -1.41 -16.65 -12.40
CA ALA A 112 -1.29 -16.10 -13.73
C ALA A 112 -1.36 -17.16 -14.85
N ASP A 113 -0.93 -18.39 -14.56
CA ASP A 113 -1.07 -19.58 -15.41
C ASP A 113 -2.49 -20.17 -15.40
N GLU A 114 -3.27 -19.91 -14.35
CA GLU A 114 -4.66 -20.35 -14.21
C GLU A 114 -5.63 -19.18 -13.93
N PRO A 115 -5.78 -18.20 -14.84
CA PRO A 115 -6.46 -16.92 -14.56
C PRO A 115 -7.98 -17.04 -14.35
N LYS A 116 -8.56 -18.23 -14.58
CA LYS A 116 -9.98 -18.53 -14.34
C LYS A 116 -10.22 -19.16 -12.96
N GLN A 117 -9.18 -19.66 -12.30
CA GLN A 117 -9.29 -20.36 -11.02
C GLN A 117 -9.10 -19.39 -9.86
N TRP A 118 -10.21 -18.83 -9.39
CA TRP A 118 -10.21 -17.89 -8.28
C TRP A 118 -10.32 -18.61 -6.94
N LEU A 119 -9.37 -18.32 -6.05
CA LEU A 119 -9.34 -18.85 -4.69
C LEU A 119 -9.28 -17.71 -3.66
N PRO A 120 -9.88 -17.87 -2.48
CA PRO A 120 -9.81 -16.87 -1.43
C PRO A 120 -8.36 -16.75 -0.93
N ALA A 121 -7.84 -15.53 -0.78
CA ALA A 121 -6.47 -15.29 -0.31
C ALA A 121 -6.19 -15.95 1.05
N LYS A 122 -7.22 -16.14 1.89
CA LYS A 122 -7.14 -16.87 3.17
C LYS A 122 -6.60 -18.30 3.00
N SER A 123 -6.88 -19.00 1.89
CA SER A 123 -6.38 -20.36 1.68
C SER A 123 -4.85 -20.42 1.59
N LEU A 124 -4.20 -19.30 1.25
CA LEU A 124 -2.76 -19.19 1.17
C LEU A 124 -2.07 -18.96 2.52
N HIS A 125 -2.83 -18.68 3.58
CA HIS A 125 -2.25 -18.49 4.92
C HIS A 125 -1.52 -19.76 5.40
N ALA A 126 -2.00 -20.95 5.02
CA ALA A 126 -1.33 -22.21 5.34
C ALA A 126 0.06 -22.34 4.69
N ARG A 127 0.33 -21.58 3.62
CA ARG A 127 1.63 -21.54 2.93
C ARG A 127 2.57 -20.46 3.50
N ALA A 128 2.09 -19.63 4.43
CA ALA A 128 2.88 -18.55 5.01
C ALA A 128 3.85 -19.11 6.06
N THR A 129 5.11 -18.68 5.99
CA THR A 129 6.14 -19.05 6.97
C THR A 129 6.77 -17.79 7.56
N ARG A 130 7.63 -17.93 8.58
CA ARG A 130 8.37 -16.77 9.15
C ARG A 130 9.29 -16.08 8.14
N LYS A 131 9.71 -16.78 7.10
CA LYS A 131 10.49 -16.21 6.00
C LYS A 131 9.55 -15.83 4.86
N ALA A 132 9.71 -14.62 4.33
CA ALA A 132 8.97 -14.19 3.17
C ALA A 132 9.27 -15.09 1.97
N LYS A 133 8.21 -15.59 1.31
CA LYS A 133 8.31 -16.46 0.14
C LYS A 133 7.50 -15.87 -1.00
N CYS A 134 8.16 -15.67 -2.15
CA CYS A 134 7.47 -15.40 -3.40
C CYS A 134 6.73 -16.68 -3.84
N LEU A 135 5.42 -16.57 -4.04
CA LEU A 135 4.57 -17.67 -4.47
C LEU A 135 4.39 -17.70 -6.00
N GLY A 136 4.70 -16.61 -6.68
CA GLY A 136 4.57 -16.48 -8.13
C GLY A 136 3.72 -15.29 -8.56
N LYS A 137 3.48 -15.19 -9.87
CA LYS A 137 2.61 -14.17 -10.47
C LYS A 137 1.15 -14.55 -10.26
N ALA A 138 0.34 -13.59 -9.87
CA ALA A 138 -1.09 -13.76 -9.62
C ALA A 138 -1.88 -12.53 -10.04
N LEU A 139 -3.19 -12.71 -10.17
CA LEU A 139 -4.19 -11.68 -10.35
C LEU A 139 -4.89 -11.44 -9.01
N TRP A 140 -5.05 -10.17 -8.62
CA TRP A 140 -5.75 -9.77 -7.39
C TRP A 140 -7.11 -9.13 -7.72
N VAL A 141 -8.16 -9.62 -7.06
CA VAL A 141 -9.58 -9.23 -7.21
C VAL A 141 -10.24 -9.68 -8.52
N ARG A 142 -11.42 -10.30 -8.41
CA ARG A 142 -12.19 -10.86 -9.55
C ARG A 142 -12.73 -9.82 -10.53
N SER A 143 -13.33 -8.75 -10.01
CA SER A 143 -14.10 -7.79 -10.81
C SER A 143 -13.22 -6.89 -11.69
N ASN A 144 -12.02 -6.57 -11.21
CA ASN A 144 -11.03 -5.79 -11.96
C ASN A 144 -9.63 -6.29 -11.60
N PRO A 145 -9.18 -7.39 -12.24
CA PRO A 145 -7.95 -8.10 -11.88
C PRO A 145 -6.69 -7.23 -12.01
N LEU A 146 -5.97 -7.06 -10.90
CA LEU A 146 -4.66 -6.38 -10.87
C LEU A 146 -3.54 -7.45 -10.87
N PRO A 147 -2.70 -7.53 -11.94
CA PRO A 147 -1.57 -8.44 -11.94
C PRO A 147 -0.49 -8.01 -10.93
N GLY A 148 0.19 -8.98 -10.32
CA GLY A 148 1.29 -8.72 -9.40
C GLY A 148 2.02 -9.99 -8.97
N ALA A 149 3.15 -9.82 -8.27
CA ALA A 149 3.83 -10.92 -7.61
C ALA A 149 3.25 -11.11 -6.20
N LEU A 150 2.91 -12.36 -5.86
CA LEU A 150 2.36 -12.69 -4.56
C LEU A 150 3.45 -13.14 -3.60
N VAL A 151 3.51 -12.51 -2.43
CA VAL A 151 4.45 -12.85 -1.37
C VAL A 151 3.65 -13.25 -0.12
N ALA A 152 4.00 -14.38 0.48
CA ALA A 152 3.41 -14.85 1.73
C ALA A 152 4.45 -14.89 2.84
N PHE A 153 4.08 -14.39 4.02
CA PHE A 153 4.85 -14.49 5.24
C PHE A 153 3.93 -14.43 6.46
N TYR A 154 4.39 -14.98 7.57
CA TYR A 154 3.70 -14.98 8.85
C TYR A 154 4.64 -14.43 9.91
N ARG A 155 4.17 -13.48 10.71
CA ARG A 155 4.84 -13.01 11.91
C ARG A 155 3.81 -13.06 13.03
N ALA A 156 4.15 -13.76 14.12
CA ALA A 156 3.31 -13.74 15.31
C ALA A 156 3.11 -12.27 15.74
N PRO A 157 1.87 -11.87 16.10
CA PRO A 157 1.66 -10.53 16.62
C PRO A 157 2.53 -10.33 17.86
N ASN A 158 3.33 -9.26 17.88
CA ASN A 158 3.98 -8.85 19.11
C ASN A 158 2.88 -8.32 20.04
N ILE A 159 2.41 -9.17 20.96
CA ILE A 159 1.53 -8.72 22.04
C ILE A 159 2.41 -7.90 22.98
N VAL A 160 2.40 -6.57 22.79
CA VAL A 160 2.85 -5.65 23.82
C VAL A 160 1.76 -5.72 24.89
N LYS A 161 2.05 -6.38 26.02
CA LYS A 161 1.21 -6.23 27.22
C LYS A 161 1.35 -4.76 27.64
N ILE A 162 0.28 -3.99 27.46
CA ILE A 162 0.11 -2.67 28.07
C ILE A 162 -0.35 -2.91 29.51
#